data_AF-A0A7C6J2Z8-F1
#
_entry.id   AF-A0A7C6J2Z8-F1
#
_cell.length_a   1.000
_cell.length_b   1.000
_cell.length_c   1.000
_cell.angle_alpha   90.00
_cell.angle_beta   90.00
_cell.angle_gamma   90.00
#
_symmetry.space_group_name_H-M   'P 1'
#
loop_
_entity.id
_entity.type
_entity.pdbx_description
1 polymer ?
#
loop_
_entity_poly.entity_id
_entity_poly.type
_entity_poly.pdbx_seq_one_letter_code
_entity_poly.pdbx_strand_id
1 'polypeptide(L)'
;MEKIDWQLSTIVLLMLAGTGWGFLADCFRVLKKGRRNQVLDFFFWPVSLFFLAPVIFYANWGEIRLYVWLSLGVGVIIYRKLFRRAVMLLLQKE
;
A
#
# COMPACT_ATOMS: atom_id res chain seq x y z
N MET A 1 9.56 28.08 5.77
CA MET A 1 10.03 26.69 5.60
C MET A 1 8.95 25.67 5.94
N GLU A 2 8.02 25.98 6.87
CA GLU A 2 6.91 25.11 7.30
C GLU A 2 6.07 24.44 6.18
N LYS A 3 5.85 25.12 5.04
CA LYS A 3 5.06 24.56 3.93
C LYS A 3 5.74 23.39 3.21
N ILE A 4 7.08 23.38 3.17
CA ILE A 4 7.85 22.34 2.47
C ILE A 4 7.93 21.09 3.34
N ASP A 5 8.09 21.27 4.66
CA ASP A 5 8.16 20.18 5.63
C ASP A 5 6.85 19.38 5.68
N TRP A 6 5.71 20.07 5.57
CA TRP A 6 4.40 19.43 5.50
C TRP A 6 4.25 18.55 4.25
N GLN A 7 4.65 19.07 3.08
CA GLN A 7 4.57 18.33 1.81
C GLN A 7 5.49 17.10 1.80
N LEU A 8 6.72 17.24 2.31
CA LEU A 8 7.65 16.11 2.46
C LEU A 8 7.07 15.04 3.39
N SER A 9 6.48 15.45 4.52
CA SER A 9 5.84 14.54 5.47
C SER A 9 4.67 13.78 4.82
N THR A 10 3.83 14.48 4.05
CA THR A 10 2.74 13.87 3.26
C THR A 10 3.29 12.84 2.26
N ILE A 11 4.35 13.16 1.52
CA ILE A 11 4.95 12.25 0.54
C ILE A 11 5.48 10.99 1.21
N VAL A 12 6.26 11.13 2.29
CA VAL A 12 6.82 10.00 3.03
C VAL A 12 5.71 9.12 3.61
N LEU A 13 4.67 9.72 4.19
CA LEU A 13 3.54 9.00 4.77
C LEU A 13 2.75 8.22 3.69
N LEU A 14 2.57 8.80 2.50
CA LEU A 14 1.96 8.13 1.36
C LEU A 14 2.86 7.03 0.78
N MET A 15 4.18 7.20 0.78
CA MET A 15 5.10 6.12 0.41
C MET A 15 5.01 4.94 1.39
N LEU A 16 4.93 5.21 2.70
CA LEU A 16 4.72 4.17 3.72
C LEU A 16 3.35 3.49 3.58
N ALA A 17 2.30 4.23 3.23
CA ALA A 17 1.02 3.62 2.91
C ALA A 17 1.11 2.73 1.66
N GLY A 18 1.88 3.15 0.65
CA GLY A 18 2.15 2.35 -0.54
C GLY A 18 2.89 1.04 -0.22
N THR A 19 3.86 1.07 0.70
CA THR A 19 4.54 -0.17 1.13
C THR A 19 3.57 -1.10 1.86
N GLY A 20 2.75 -0.57 2.76
CA GLY A 20 1.71 -1.33 3.47
C GLY A 20 0.66 -1.92 2.53
N TRP A 21 0.27 -1.17 1.48
CA TRP A 21 -0.64 -1.70 0.46
C TRP A 21 -0.02 -2.82 -0.37
N GLY A 22 1.28 -2.72 -0.68
CA GLY A 22 2.03 -3.80 -1.30
C GLY A 22 2.05 -5.08 -0.45
N PHE A 23 2.23 -4.93 0.87
CA PHE A 23 2.15 -6.03 1.83
C PHE A 23 0.75 -6.67 1.85
N LEU A 24 -0.29 -5.85 1.95
CA LEU A 24 -1.68 -6.31 1.90
C LEU A 24 -1.95 -7.14 0.64
N ALA A 25 -1.49 -6.65 -0.52
CA ALA A 25 -1.65 -7.36 -1.78
C ALA A 25 -0.95 -8.74 -1.78
N ASP A 26 0.22 -8.87 -1.15
CA ASP A 26 0.89 -10.17 -1.02
C ASP A 26 0.18 -11.10 -0.04
N CYS A 27 -0.35 -10.61 1.09
CA CYS A 27 -1.20 -11.40 1.98
C CYS A 27 -2.42 -12.00 1.24
N PHE A 28 -3.14 -11.17 0.48
CA PHE A 28 -4.27 -11.63 -0.33
C PHE A 28 -3.85 -12.65 -1.40
N ARG A 29 -2.67 -12.47 -2.02
CA ARG A 29 -2.13 -13.44 -2.98
C ARG A 29 -1.80 -14.78 -2.34
N VAL A 30 -1.23 -14.78 -1.13
CA VAL A 30 -0.94 -16.03 -0.41
C VAL A 30 -2.24 -16.74 -0.04
N LEU A 31 -3.27 -16.02 0.42
CA LEU A 31 -4.60 -16.58 0.68
C LEU A 31 -5.27 -17.17 -0.57
N LYS A 32 -4.94 -16.64 -1.76
CA LYS A 32 -5.44 -17.11 -3.06
C LYS A 32 -4.63 -18.29 -3.63
N LYS A 33 -3.52 -18.70 -3.00
CA LYS A 33 -2.59 -19.72 -3.54
C LYS A 33 -3.36 -21.00 -3.89
N GLY A 34 -3.44 -21.31 -5.19
CA GLY A 34 -4.04 -22.54 -5.71
C GLY A 34 -5.47 -22.45 -6.27
N ARG A 35 -6.18 -21.31 -6.18
CA ARG A 35 -7.50 -21.18 -6.81
C ARG A 35 -7.84 -19.74 -7.20
N ARG A 36 -8.46 -19.55 -8.37
CA ARG A 36 -8.97 -18.24 -8.81
C ARG A 36 -10.19 -17.87 -7.97
N ASN A 37 -9.95 -17.23 -6.82
CA ASN A 37 -11.02 -16.85 -5.89
C ASN A 37 -11.49 -15.41 -6.16
N GLN A 38 -12.56 -15.25 -6.94
CA GLN A 38 -13.16 -13.95 -7.23
C GLN A 38 -13.69 -13.25 -5.97
N VAL A 39 -14.06 -14.01 -4.94
CA VAL A 39 -14.50 -13.46 -3.64
C VAL A 39 -13.36 -12.71 -2.96
N LEU A 40 -12.15 -13.28 -2.93
CA LEU A 40 -10.97 -12.58 -2.38
C LEU A 40 -10.59 -11.35 -3.20
N ASP A 41 -10.74 -11.40 -4.52
CA ASP A 41 -10.52 -10.22 -5.37
C ASP A 41 -11.57 -9.14 -5.08
N PHE A 42 -12.83 -9.52 -4.84
CA PHE A 42 -13.89 -8.60 -4.44
C PHE A 42 -13.60 -7.95 -3.08
N PHE A 43 -13.14 -8.72 -2.08
CA PHE A 43 -12.79 -8.18 -0.76
C PHE A 43 -11.49 -7.38 -0.73
N PHE A 44 -10.55 -7.63 -1.65
CA PHE A 44 -9.31 -6.87 -1.73
C PHE A 44 -9.56 -5.37 -1.95
N TRP A 45 -10.53 -4.99 -2.78
CA TRP A 45 -10.82 -3.60 -3.09
C TRP A 45 -11.36 -2.80 -1.89
N PRO A 46 -12.41 -3.25 -1.18
CA PRO A 46 -12.87 -2.61 0.05
C PRO A 46 -11.77 -2.52 1.10
N VAL A 47 -11.01 -3.61 1.33
CA VAL A 47 -9.94 -3.58 2.34
C VAL A 47 -8.83 -2.60 1.96
N SER A 48 -8.45 -2.56 0.69
CA SER A 48 -7.50 -1.56 0.18
C SER A 48 -8.04 -0.13 0.35
N LEU A 49 -9.34 0.08 0.09
CA LEU A 49 -9.99 1.38 0.27
C LEU A 49 -9.99 1.79 1.75
N PHE A 50 -10.42 0.91 2.66
CA PHE A 50 -10.40 1.17 4.11
C PHE A 50 -9.00 1.41 4.65
N PHE A 51 -7.99 0.79 4.04
CA PHE A 51 -6.59 1.01 4.42
C PHE A 51 -6.04 2.35 3.91
N LEU A 52 -6.26 2.67 2.63
CA LEU A 52 -5.67 3.86 2.00
C LEU A 52 -6.47 5.14 2.24
N ALA A 53 -7.80 5.07 2.33
CA ALA A 53 -8.64 6.26 2.42
C ALA A 53 -8.35 7.12 3.67
N PRO A 54 -8.19 6.56 4.88
CA PRO A 54 -7.85 7.36 6.07
C PRO A 54 -6.49 8.05 5.93
N VAL A 55 -5.52 7.35 5.33
CA VAL A 55 -4.16 7.88 5.11
C VAL A 55 -4.20 9.04 4.11
N ILE A 56 -4.88 8.87 2.98
CA ILE A 56 -4.99 9.93 1.95
C ILE A 56 -5.77 11.12 2.50
N PHE A 57 -6.83 10.86 3.27
CA PHE A 57 -7.62 11.92 3.91
C PHE A 57 -6.80 12.71 4.93
N TYR A 58 -6.02 12.03 5.77
CA TYR A 58 -5.15 12.68 6.74
C TYR A 58 -4.00 13.45 6.07
N ALA A 59 -3.34 12.83 5.09
CA ALA A 59 -2.12 13.36 4.48
C ALA A 59 -2.38 14.50 3.50
N ASN A 60 -3.53 14.49 2.82
CA ASN A 60 -3.82 15.42 1.73
C ASN A 60 -5.26 15.94 1.74
N TRP A 61 -5.99 15.81 2.85
CA TRP A 61 -7.38 16.24 2.96
C TRP A 61 -8.32 15.61 1.91
N GLY A 62 -7.94 14.44 1.38
CA GLY A 62 -8.69 13.77 0.33
C GLY A 62 -8.47 14.35 -1.07
N GLU A 63 -7.57 15.33 -1.25
CA GLU A 63 -7.22 15.83 -2.57
C GLU A 63 -6.48 14.76 -3.37
N ILE A 64 -7.07 14.33 -4.48
CA ILE A 64 -6.47 13.36 -5.38
C ILE A 64 -5.50 14.10 -6.32
N ARG A 65 -4.24 14.22 -5.88
CA ARG A 65 -3.17 14.87 -6.65
C ARG A 65 -2.22 13.85 -7.24
N LEU A 66 -1.52 14.23 -8.31
CA LEU A 66 -0.60 13.33 -9.02
C LEU A 66 0.49 12.77 -8.10
N TYR A 67 1.04 13.59 -7.20
CA TYR A 67 2.06 13.13 -6.25
C TYR A 67 1.55 12.07 -5.28
N VAL A 68 0.24 11.98 -5.02
CA VAL A 68 -0.33 10.93 -4.16
C VAL A 68 -0.17 9.58 -4.82
N TRP A 69 -0.54 9.48 -6.09
CA TRP A 69 -0.38 8.28 -6.90
C TRP A 69 1.08 7.91 -7.09
N LEU A 70 1.95 8.89 -7.35
CA LEU A 70 3.39 8.66 -7.47
C LEU A 70 3.98 8.14 -6.16
N SER A 71 3.64 8.74 -5.01
CA SER A 71 4.15 8.34 -3.70
C SER A 71 3.71 6.92 -3.35
N LEU A 72 2.43 6.60 -3.53
CA LEU A 72 1.89 5.25 -3.33
C LEU A 72 2.58 4.23 -4.26
N GLY A 73 2.72 4.57 -5.54
CA GLY A 73 3.37 3.72 -6.53
C GLY A 73 4.83 3.43 -6.19
N VAL A 74 5.58 4.46 -5.78
CA VAL A 74 6.97 4.31 -5.32
C VAL A 74 7.02 3.45 -4.06
N GLY A 75 6.12 3.66 -3.10
CA GLY A 75 5.98 2.81 -1.91
C GLY A 75 5.79 1.33 -2.26
N VAL A 76 4.89 1.02 -3.20
CA VAL A 76 4.68 -0.36 -3.67
C VAL A 76 5.95 -0.93 -4.33
N ILE A 77 6.67 -0.14 -5.11
CA ILE A 77 7.95 -0.56 -5.74
C ILE A 77 9.01 -0.86 -4.67
N ILE A 78 9.14 0.00 -3.67
CA ILE A 78 10.05 -0.17 -2.53
C ILE A 78 9.73 -1.48 -1.81
N TYR A 79 8.45 -1.70 -1.48
CA TYR A 79 8.00 -2.94 -0.86
C TYR A 79 8.36 -4.17 -1.71
N ARG A 80 8.09 -4.13 -3.02
CA ARG A 80 8.36 -5.25 -3.93
C ARG A 80 9.84 -5.58 -4.07
N LYS A 81 10.71 -4.58 -4.03
CA LYS A 81 12.16 -4.77 -4.18
C LYS A 81 12.84 -5.19 -2.88
N LEU A 82 12.48 -4.56 -1.76
CA LEU A 82 13.18 -4.74 -0.49
C LEU A 82 12.51 -5.79 0.41
N PHE A 83 11.19 -5.70 0.61
CA PHE A 83 10.49 -6.43 1.66
C PHE A 83 9.81 -7.71 1.19
N ARG A 84 9.37 -7.76 -0.08
CA ARG A 84 8.62 -8.90 -0.61
C ARG A 84 9.33 -10.24 -0.43
N ARG A 85 10.65 -10.30 -0.62
CA ARG A 85 11.41 -11.55 -0.42
C ARG A 85 11.35 -12.02 1.04
N ALA A 86 11.58 -11.11 2.00
CA ALA A 86 11.52 -11.42 3.42
C ALA A 86 10.10 -11.82 3.86
N VAL A 87 9.09 -11.08 3.41
CA VAL A 87 7.68 -11.35 3.73
C VAL A 87 7.23 -12.70 3.17
N MET A 88 7.57 -13.02 1.92
CA MET A 88 7.21 -14.31 1.32
C MET A 88 7.91 -15.47 2.02
N LEU A 89 9.17 -15.31 2.44
CA LEU A 89 9.86 -16.31 3.25
C LEU A 89 9.17 -16.53 4.59
N LEU A 90 8.69 -15.46 5.25
CA LEU A 90 7.94 -15.58 6.50
C LEU A 90 6.57 -16.23 6.30
N LEU A 91 5.81 -15.83 5.27
CA LEU A 91 4.47 -16.37 5.01
C LEU A 91 4.47 -17.80 4.46
N GLN A 92 5.58 -18.28 3.88
CA GLN A 92 5.68 -19.63 3.31
C GLN A 92 6.49 -20.60 4.18
N LYS A 93 6.90 -20.20 5.40
CA LYS A 93 7.67 -21.05 6.30
C LYS A 93 6.83 -22.03 7.13
N GLU A 94 5.59 -22.29 6.71
CA GLU A 94 4.73 -23.36 7.25
C GLU A 94 4.61 -24.49 6.23
#